data_AF-A0A9N9X003-F1
#
_entry.id   AF-A0A9N9X003-F1
#
_cell.length_a   1.000
_cell.length_b   1.000
_cell.length_c   1.000
_cell.angle_alpha   90.00
_cell.angle_beta   90.00
_cell.angle_gamma   90.00
#
_symmetry.space_group_name_H-M   'P 1'
#
loop_
_entity.id
_entity.type
_entity.pdbx_description
1 polymer ?
#
loop_
_entity_poly.entity_id
_entity_poly.type
_entity_poly.pdbx_seq_one_letter_code
_entity_poly.pdbx_strand_id
1 'polypeptide(L)'
;MDTVSTPVAEGPPEESIKQIGCSHYKRKSKFVTPCCMKVYTCRFCHDEKENHVINRKEVTELICSLCDTRQKVQANCVNCNVGFGKYTCLECNLFDDEDKKQFHCGGCGICRIGGADKFFHCPKCNMCLPVQLKEGHKCVENVSRANCPVCLDDIHTSRIPCHIPPCGHLLHRTCFEQLLKAGLYACPICQTSLMNMEQLWKYWDSEVESTPMPPEYSNCYVEILCKDCHKESSVKFHVVGFKCTHCGSYNTCRVKGPITVRGYLRTAIRYFARFCNSLISVTRYIYSNFPMLSLGNGVEMNMENMSLNDGQPGVSAEDEINEGRLLFPYFIT
;
A
#
# COMPACT_ATOMS: atom_id res chain seq x y z
N MET A 1 49.02 -68.80 -27.76
CA MET A 1 49.19 -67.63 -26.89
C MET A 1 47.81 -67.21 -26.47
N ASP A 2 47.37 -67.77 -25.34
CA ASP A 2 46.04 -67.62 -24.79
C ASP A 2 45.90 -66.23 -24.16
N THR A 3 44.94 -65.43 -24.62
CA THR A 3 44.59 -64.16 -24.00
C THR A 3 43.48 -64.41 -22.98
N VAL A 4 43.85 -64.36 -21.71
CA VAL A 4 42.96 -64.47 -20.55
C VAL A 4 42.12 -63.18 -20.45
N SER A 5 40.80 -63.33 -20.55
CA SER A 5 39.81 -62.27 -20.32
C SER A 5 39.60 -62.08 -18.83
N THR A 6 39.90 -60.89 -18.31
CA THR A 6 39.57 -60.50 -16.93
C THR A 6 38.08 -60.17 -16.82
N PRO A 7 37.34 -60.72 -15.84
CA PRO A 7 35.93 -60.37 -15.65
C PRO A 7 35.83 -59.01 -14.92
N VAL A 8 35.02 -58.11 -15.49
CA VAL A 8 34.64 -56.83 -14.86
C VAL A 8 33.60 -57.14 -13.79
N ALA A 9 33.90 -56.81 -12.55
CA ALA A 9 32.96 -56.91 -11.44
C ALA A 9 31.87 -55.83 -11.58
N GLU A 10 30.62 -56.24 -11.73
CA GLU A 10 29.46 -55.36 -11.60
C GLU A 10 29.34 -54.93 -10.14
N GLY A 11 29.46 -53.62 -9.89
CA GLY A 11 29.23 -53.03 -8.58
C GLY A 11 27.75 -53.12 -8.16
N PRO A 12 27.44 -53.03 -6.86
CA PRO A 12 26.07 -53.10 -6.37
C PRO A 12 25.24 -51.93 -6.92
N PRO A 13 23.93 -52.12 -7.17
CA PRO A 13 23.06 -51.04 -7.62
C PRO A 13 22.98 -49.97 -6.52
N GLU A 14 23.19 -48.70 -6.90
CA GLU A 14 22.93 -47.55 -6.04
C GLU A 14 21.50 -47.66 -5.50
N GLU A 15 21.36 -47.91 -4.19
CA GLU A 15 20.10 -47.71 -3.48
C GLU A 15 19.70 -46.24 -3.68
N SER A 16 18.77 -46.01 -4.62
CA SER A 16 18.16 -44.72 -4.83
C SER A 16 17.55 -44.26 -3.50
N ILE A 17 18.18 -43.28 -2.86
CA ILE A 17 17.70 -42.66 -1.63
C ILE A 17 16.29 -42.15 -1.92
N LYS A 18 15.26 -42.86 -1.44
CA LYS A 18 13.86 -42.44 -1.59
C LYS A 18 13.73 -41.07 -0.94
N GLN A 19 13.57 -40.03 -1.75
CA GLN A 19 13.41 -38.66 -1.25
C GLN A 19 12.07 -38.56 -0.50
N ILE A 20 12.13 -38.53 0.84
CA ILE A 20 10.94 -38.45 1.70
C ILE A 20 10.47 -37.00 1.79
N GLY A 21 9.22 -36.75 1.38
CA GLY A 21 8.57 -35.44 1.41
C GLY A 21 8.68 -34.67 0.09
N CYS A 22 8.55 -33.34 0.17
CA CYS A 22 8.68 -32.42 -0.97
C CYS A 22 9.46 -31.16 -0.57
N SER A 23 9.52 -30.16 -1.46
CA SER A 23 10.07 -28.84 -1.18
C SER A 23 9.24 -28.04 -0.17
N HIS A 24 7.95 -28.35 -0.02
CA HIS A 24 7.05 -27.63 0.89
C HIS A 24 7.08 -28.18 2.31
N TYR A 25 7.08 -29.52 2.46
CA TYR A 25 7.02 -30.21 3.74
C TYR A 25 7.85 -31.49 3.71
N LYS A 26 8.64 -31.72 4.77
CA LYS A 26 9.33 -32.99 4.98
C LYS A 26 8.38 -33.92 5.72
N ARG A 27 7.93 -34.98 5.08
CA ARG A 27 6.95 -35.89 5.68
C ARG A 27 6.95 -37.26 5.07
N LYS A 28 6.48 -38.23 5.85
CA LYS A 28 6.47 -39.65 5.48
C LYS A 28 5.10 -40.13 4.99
N SER A 29 4.23 -39.22 4.54
CA SER A 29 2.89 -39.52 4.02
C SER A 29 2.59 -38.78 2.71
N LYS A 30 1.81 -39.44 1.84
CA LYS A 30 1.20 -38.86 0.64
C LYS A 30 -0.31 -38.85 0.82
N PHE A 31 -1.00 -37.80 0.38
CA PHE A 31 -2.46 -37.72 0.47
C PHE A 31 -3.12 -38.36 -0.74
N VAL A 32 -4.24 -39.04 -0.48
CA VAL A 32 -5.23 -39.38 -1.51
C VAL A 32 -6.18 -38.20 -1.58
N THR A 33 -6.17 -37.47 -2.69
CA THR A 33 -6.90 -36.22 -2.81
C THR A 33 -8.37 -36.51 -3.17
N PRO A 34 -9.37 -36.04 -2.39
CA PRO A 34 -10.77 -36.38 -2.61
C PRO A 34 -11.36 -35.75 -3.89
N CYS A 35 -10.78 -34.64 -4.37
CA CYS A 35 -11.24 -33.92 -5.55
C CYS A 35 -11.02 -34.69 -6.86
N CYS A 36 -9.87 -35.35 -7.02
CA CYS A 36 -9.48 -36.01 -8.28
C CYS A 36 -8.97 -37.44 -8.10
N MET A 37 -9.00 -37.97 -6.87
CA MET A 37 -8.56 -39.32 -6.49
C MET A 37 -7.09 -39.64 -6.83
N LYS A 38 -6.28 -38.61 -7.08
CA LYS A 38 -4.83 -38.73 -7.31
C LYS A 38 -4.06 -38.74 -5.99
N VAL A 39 -2.78 -39.13 -6.08
CA VAL A 39 -1.88 -39.18 -4.92
C VAL A 39 -0.85 -38.09 -5.03
N TYR A 40 -0.81 -37.22 -4.03
CA TYR A 40 0.13 -36.11 -3.96
C TYR A 40 0.86 -36.09 -2.64
N THR A 41 2.15 -35.74 -2.67
CA THR A 41 2.91 -35.60 -1.42
C THR A 41 2.25 -34.56 -0.54
N CYS A 42 1.87 -33.38 -1.05
CA CYS A 42 1.14 -32.38 -0.29
C CYS A 42 0.10 -31.61 -1.10
N ARG A 43 -0.70 -30.76 -0.41
CA ARG A 43 -1.69 -29.90 -1.06
C ARG A 43 -1.06 -28.98 -2.11
N PHE A 44 0.11 -28.43 -1.85
CA PHE A 44 0.77 -27.54 -2.81
C PHE A 44 1.31 -28.30 -4.02
N CYS A 45 1.85 -29.51 -3.82
CA CYS A 45 2.24 -30.37 -4.94
C CYS A 45 1.03 -30.74 -5.82
N HIS A 46 -0.17 -30.82 -5.24
CA HIS A 46 -1.42 -30.98 -5.98
C HIS A 46 -1.75 -29.68 -6.74
N ASP A 47 -1.85 -28.55 -6.03
CA ASP A 47 -2.26 -27.26 -6.60
C ASP A 47 -1.28 -26.75 -7.69
N GLU A 48 -0.02 -27.17 -7.66
CA GLU A 48 1.00 -26.87 -8.69
C GLU A 48 0.83 -27.71 -9.96
N LYS A 49 0.17 -28.87 -9.88
CA LYS A 49 0.03 -29.84 -10.98
C LYS A 49 -1.39 -29.96 -11.52
N GLU A 50 -2.37 -29.50 -10.77
CA GLU A 50 -3.78 -29.52 -11.12
C GLU A 50 -4.30 -28.10 -11.35
N ASN A 51 -5.36 -27.97 -12.14
CA ASN A 51 -6.02 -26.69 -12.43
C ASN A 51 -7.02 -26.25 -11.33
N HIS A 52 -6.97 -26.86 -10.16
CA HIS A 52 -7.87 -26.61 -9.04
C HIS A 52 -7.14 -26.79 -7.71
N VAL A 53 -7.72 -26.22 -6.65
CA VAL A 53 -7.15 -26.26 -5.31
C VAL A 53 -7.85 -27.34 -4.48
N ILE A 54 -7.09 -28.10 -3.71
CA ILE A 54 -7.64 -29.09 -2.78
C ILE A 54 -8.07 -28.47 -1.44
N ASN A 55 -9.26 -28.83 -0.97
CA ASN A 55 -9.67 -28.55 0.40
C ASN A 55 -8.96 -29.51 1.37
N ARG A 56 -7.96 -28.99 2.10
CA ARG A 56 -7.17 -29.77 3.08
C ARG A 56 -8.02 -30.51 4.12
N LYS A 57 -9.19 -29.98 4.48
CA LYS A 57 -10.06 -30.56 5.54
C LYS A 57 -10.82 -31.79 5.07
N GLU A 58 -11.01 -31.95 3.76
CA GLU A 58 -11.76 -33.08 3.18
C GLU A 58 -10.88 -34.32 2.95
N VAL A 59 -9.56 -34.19 3.14
CA VAL A 59 -8.64 -35.32 3.02
C VAL A 59 -8.87 -36.30 4.17
N THR A 60 -9.36 -37.49 3.84
CA THR A 60 -9.66 -38.56 4.81
C THR A 60 -8.69 -39.74 4.73
N GLU A 61 -7.93 -39.86 3.65
CA GLU A 61 -7.00 -40.96 3.41
C GLU A 61 -5.58 -40.49 3.05
N LEU A 62 -4.60 -41.30 3.45
CA LEU A 62 -3.19 -41.11 3.14
C LEU A 62 -2.49 -42.45 2.87
N ILE A 63 -1.31 -42.39 2.26
CA ILE A 63 -0.44 -43.52 1.97
C ILE A 63 0.90 -43.29 2.68
N CYS A 64 1.35 -44.29 3.45
CA CYS A 64 2.68 -44.27 4.08
C CYS A 64 3.78 -44.29 3.02
N SER A 65 4.75 -43.38 3.10
CA SER A 65 5.86 -43.32 2.13
C SER A 65 6.97 -44.35 2.39
N LEU A 66 6.93 -45.05 3.52
CA LEU A 66 7.93 -46.06 3.89
C LEU A 66 7.49 -47.49 3.56
N CYS A 67 6.22 -47.83 3.84
CA CYS A 67 5.68 -49.18 3.66
C CYS A 67 4.46 -49.23 2.72
N ASP A 68 4.17 -48.13 2.02
CA ASP A 68 3.11 -48.00 1.00
C ASP A 68 1.69 -48.39 1.46
N THR A 69 1.46 -48.44 2.78
CA THR A 69 0.15 -48.74 3.36
C THR A 69 -0.80 -47.55 3.20
N ARG A 70 -1.90 -47.76 2.46
CA ARG A 70 -3.05 -46.84 2.37
C ARG A 70 -3.95 -46.99 3.60
N GLN A 71 -4.35 -45.88 4.20
CA GLN A 71 -5.06 -45.85 5.47
C GLN A 71 -5.77 -44.50 5.68
N LYS A 72 -6.60 -44.42 6.72
CA LYS A 72 -7.20 -43.14 7.15
C LYS A 72 -6.16 -42.16 7.66
N VAL A 73 -6.47 -40.87 7.61
CA VAL A 73 -5.58 -39.84 8.18
C VAL A 73 -5.49 -39.99 9.70
N GLN A 74 -4.25 -40.09 10.18
CA GLN A 74 -3.88 -40.18 11.59
C GLN A 74 -2.39 -39.84 11.74
N ALA A 75 -1.88 -39.77 12.97
CA ALA A 75 -0.49 -39.35 13.24
C ALA A 75 0.57 -40.40 12.85
N ASN A 76 0.25 -41.69 12.95
CA ASN A 76 1.18 -42.80 12.79
C ASN A 76 0.66 -43.82 11.75
N CYS A 77 1.56 -44.55 11.10
CA CYS A 77 1.15 -45.62 10.19
C CYS A 77 0.59 -46.84 10.96
N VAL A 78 -0.56 -47.39 10.55
CA VAL A 78 -1.12 -48.62 11.15
C VAL A 78 -0.22 -49.84 11.01
N ASN A 79 0.62 -49.88 9.97
CA ASN A 79 1.42 -51.05 9.64
C ASN A 79 2.83 -50.98 10.24
N CYS A 80 3.59 -49.91 9.95
CA CYS A 80 4.98 -49.77 10.44
C CYS A 80 5.14 -48.83 11.65
N ASN A 81 4.04 -48.29 12.17
CA ASN A 81 3.99 -47.40 13.33
C ASN A 81 4.80 -46.08 13.24
N VAL A 82 5.39 -45.77 12.08
CA VAL A 82 6.15 -44.53 11.89
C VAL A 82 5.25 -43.32 12.03
N GLY A 83 5.69 -42.30 12.78
CA GLY A 83 5.03 -40.99 12.82
C GLY A 83 5.24 -40.23 11.52
N PHE A 84 4.19 -39.64 10.96
CA PHE A 84 4.25 -38.99 9.64
C PHE A 84 4.95 -37.64 9.61
N GLY A 85 5.08 -37.00 10.77
CA GLY A 85 5.82 -35.77 10.99
C GLY A 85 6.06 -35.55 12.48
N LYS A 86 7.18 -34.91 12.84
CA LYS A 86 7.43 -34.43 14.21
C LYS A 86 6.34 -33.48 14.68
N TYR A 87 5.93 -32.55 13.82
CA TYR A 87 4.72 -31.75 14.00
C TYR A 87 3.57 -32.40 13.25
N THR A 88 2.48 -32.69 13.96
CA THR A 88 1.25 -33.25 13.40
C THR A 88 0.05 -32.42 13.85
N CYS A 89 -0.74 -31.94 12.89
CA CYS A 89 -2.02 -31.29 13.13
C CYS A 89 -3.10 -31.98 12.29
N LEU A 90 -3.95 -32.77 12.94
CA LEU A 90 -5.03 -33.52 12.29
C LEU A 90 -6.16 -32.60 11.82
N GLU A 91 -6.44 -31.51 12.52
CA GLU A 91 -7.46 -30.53 12.11
C GLU A 91 -7.14 -29.87 10.75
N CYS A 92 -5.85 -29.71 10.46
CA CYS A 92 -5.38 -29.12 9.21
C CYS A 92 -4.86 -30.15 8.21
N ASN A 93 -4.81 -31.43 8.58
CA ASN A 93 -4.09 -32.48 7.85
C ASN A 93 -2.67 -32.02 7.47
N LEU A 94 -1.90 -31.53 8.45
CA LEU A 94 -0.52 -31.07 8.27
C LEU A 94 0.45 -31.97 9.03
N PHE A 95 1.46 -32.46 8.32
CA PHE A 95 2.55 -33.28 8.83
C PHE A 95 3.88 -32.68 8.36
N ASP A 96 4.80 -32.39 9.27
CA ASP A 96 6.13 -31.84 8.97
C ASP A 96 7.17 -32.40 9.96
N ASP A 97 8.27 -32.93 9.46
CA ASP A 97 9.42 -33.45 10.22
C ASP A 97 10.45 -32.36 10.55
N GLU A 98 10.33 -31.19 9.92
CA GLU A 98 11.12 -30.01 10.27
C GLU A 98 10.45 -29.26 11.43
N ASP A 99 11.23 -28.93 12.47
CA ASP A 99 10.74 -28.05 13.54
C ASP A 99 10.87 -26.59 13.08
N LYS A 100 9.74 -26.00 12.70
CA LYS A 100 9.62 -24.57 12.37
C LYS A 100 8.90 -23.81 13.47
N LYS A 101 8.77 -24.40 14.67
CA LYS A 101 7.91 -23.91 15.75
C LYS A 101 6.47 -23.72 15.25
N GLN A 102 5.96 -24.72 14.53
CA GLN A 102 4.59 -24.69 14.01
C GLN A 102 3.60 -24.80 15.16
N PHE A 103 2.46 -24.13 15.05
CA PHE A 103 1.37 -24.25 16.01
C PHE A 103 0.02 -24.06 15.33
N HIS A 104 -1.02 -24.70 15.85
CA HIS A 104 -2.38 -24.51 15.36
C HIS A 104 -3.00 -23.32 16.07
N CYS A 105 -3.54 -22.36 15.32
CA CYS A 105 -4.35 -21.29 15.90
C CYS A 105 -5.84 -21.62 15.73
N GLY A 106 -6.51 -21.96 16.84
CA GLY A 106 -7.95 -22.28 16.81
C GLY A 106 -8.82 -21.13 16.29
N GLY A 107 -8.48 -19.88 16.59
CA GLY A 107 -9.21 -18.70 16.10
C GLY A 107 -9.11 -18.50 14.58
N CYS A 108 -7.98 -18.86 13.95
CA CYS A 108 -7.85 -18.81 12.49
C CYS A 108 -8.23 -20.14 11.81
N GLY A 109 -8.22 -21.27 12.52
CA GLY A 109 -8.42 -22.60 11.95
C GLY A 109 -7.31 -23.03 10.97
N ILE A 110 -6.08 -22.53 11.17
CA ILE A 110 -4.89 -22.86 10.38
C ILE A 110 -3.63 -22.92 11.23
N CYS A 111 -2.69 -23.76 10.81
CA CYS A 111 -1.35 -23.80 11.36
C CYS A 111 -0.54 -22.57 10.93
N ARG A 112 0.17 -21.97 11.89
CA ARG A 112 1.13 -20.89 11.71
C ARG A 112 2.54 -21.37 12.08
N ILE A 113 3.54 -20.55 11.75
CA ILE A 113 4.97 -20.83 11.95
C ILE A 113 5.55 -19.73 12.83
N GLY A 114 6.55 -20.05 13.68
CA GLY A 114 7.31 -19.07 14.45
C GLY A 114 7.11 -19.11 15.97
N GLY A 115 6.37 -20.09 16.50
CA GLY A 115 6.17 -20.33 17.93
C GLY A 115 4.92 -19.68 18.48
N ALA A 116 4.09 -20.45 19.19
CA ALA A 116 2.83 -19.96 19.76
C ALA A 116 3.03 -18.84 20.80
N ASP A 117 4.19 -18.79 21.44
CA ASP A 117 4.60 -17.79 22.42
C ASP A 117 4.82 -16.39 21.83
N LYS A 118 5.13 -16.31 20.53
CA LYS A 118 5.44 -15.03 19.86
C LYS A 118 4.23 -14.38 19.20
N PHE A 119 3.10 -15.09 19.14
CA PHE A 119 1.89 -14.62 18.48
C PHE A 119 0.70 -14.68 19.41
N PHE A 120 -0.22 -13.73 19.24
CA PHE A 120 -1.56 -13.81 19.82
C PHE A 120 -2.59 -13.73 18.69
N HIS A 121 -3.74 -14.36 18.90
CA HIS A 121 -4.88 -14.19 17.99
C HIS A 121 -5.70 -12.98 18.42
N CYS A 122 -5.91 -12.03 17.52
CA CYS A 122 -6.85 -10.94 17.73
C CYS A 122 -8.20 -11.31 17.09
N PRO A 123 -9.27 -11.55 17.89
CA PRO A 123 -10.57 -11.94 17.36
C PRO A 123 -11.20 -10.89 16.44
N LYS A 124 -11.04 -9.60 16.79
CA LYS A 124 -11.58 -8.49 16.00
C LYS A 124 -10.91 -8.39 14.63
N CYS A 125 -9.58 -8.48 14.58
CA CYS A 125 -8.83 -8.51 13.31
C CYS A 125 -8.96 -9.84 12.56
N ASN A 126 -9.43 -10.89 13.25
CA ASN A 126 -9.46 -12.27 12.78
C ASN A 126 -8.07 -12.73 12.27
N MET A 127 -7.02 -12.43 13.05
CA MET A 127 -5.64 -12.59 12.60
C MET A 127 -4.68 -12.90 13.76
N CYS A 128 -3.67 -13.75 13.49
CA CYS A 128 -2.53 -13.92 14.38
C CYS A 128 -1.55 -12.76 14.19
N LEU A 129 -1.23 -12.05 15.25
CA LEU A 129 -0.31 -10.91 15.25
C LEU A 129 0.85 -11.16 16.24
N PRO A 130 2.04 -10.61 15.99
CA PRO A 130 3.14 -10.65 16.95
C PRO A 130 2.74 -10.05 18.30
N VAL A 131 3.17 -10.65 19.41
CA VAL A 131 2.81 -10.21 20.79
C VAL A 131 3.18 -8.74 21.05
N GLN A 132 4.20 -8.20 20.39
CA GLN A 132 4.58 -6.78 20.48
C GLN A 132 3.45 -5.83 20.03
N LEU A 133 2.53 -6.30 19.18
CA LEU A 133 1.40 -5.52 18.70
C LEU A 133 0.16 -5.60 19.60
N LYS A 134 0.19 -6.40 20.69
CA LYS A 134 -0.99 -6.70 21.50
C LYS A 134 -1.72 -5.47 22.02
N GLU A 135 -0.98 -4.44 22.44
CA GLU A 135 -1.57 -3.21 23.00
C GLU A 135 -1.54 -2.01 22.04
N GLY A 136 -0.80 -2.10 20.92
CA GLY A 136 -0.51 -0.94 20.06
C GLY A 136 -1.11 -0.98 18.66
N HIS A 137 -1.73 -2.08 18.23
CA HIS A 137 -2.26 -2.16 16.86
C HIS A 137 -3.66 -1.55 16.74
N LYS A 138 -3.87 -0.80 15.65
CA LYS A 138 -5.21 -0.35 15.25
C LYS A 138 -6.03 -1.55 14.78
N CYS A 139 -6.95 -2.02 15.62
CA CYS A 139 -7.84 -3.12 15.27
C CYS A 139 -8.85 -2.71 14.19
N VAL A 140 -8.73 -3.31 13.00
CA VAL A 140 -9.72 -3.20 11.92
C VAL A 140 -10.42 -4.54 11.78
N GLU A 141 -11.75 -4.52 11.79
CA GLU A 141 -12.55 -5.73 11.80
C GLU A 141 -12.33 -6.56 10.53
N ASN A 142 -12.09 -7.87 10.69
CA ASN A 142 -11.91 -8.83 9.59
C ASN A 142 -10.87 -8.42 8.54
N VAL A 143 -9.89 -7.60 8.91
CA VAL A 143 -8.90 -7.04 7.97
C VAL A 143 -8.12 -8.12 7.20
N SER A 144 -7.92 -9.29 7.80
CA SER A 144 -7.22 -10.42 7.14
C SER A 144 -8.02 -11.09 6.02
N ARG A 145 -9.34 -10.84 5.95
CA ARG A 145 -10.24 -11.42 4.93
C ARG A 145 -10.26 -10.63 3.63
N ALA A 146 -9.65 -9.45 3.61
CA ALA A 146 -9.43 -8.71 2.38
C ALA A 146 -8.26 -9.31 1.59
N ASN A 147 -8.36 -9.25 0.26
CA ASN A 147 -7.25 -9.61 -0.63
C ASN A 147 -6.19 -8.52 -0.62
N CYS A 148 -4.95 -8.89 -0.98
CA CYS A 148 -3.88 -7.92 -1.15
C CYS A 148 -4.24 -6.96 -2.31
N PRO A 149 -4.20 -5.63 -2.12
CA PRO A 149 -4.55 -4.67 -3.18
C PRO A 149 -3.55 -4.63 -4.35
N VAL A 150 -2.42 -5.34 -4.24
CA VAL A 150 -1.38 -5.37 -5.28
C VAL A 150 -1.52 -6.60 -6.17
N CYS A 151 -1.55 -7.81 -5.60
CA CYS A 151 -1.65 -9.05 -6.38
C CYS A 151 -3.07 -9.65 -6.41
N LEU A 152 -4.01 -9.11 -5.64
CA LEU A 152 -5.40 -9.57 -5.52
C LEU A 152 -5.57 -10.97 -4.90
N ASP A 153 -4.49 -11.56 -4.37
CA ASP A 153 -4.54 -12.84 -3.67
C ASP A 153 -4.97 -12.71 -2.21
N ASP A 154 -5.52 -13.80 -1.67
CA ASP A 154 -5.95 -13.90 -0.27
C ASP A 154 -4.80 -13.69 0.72
N ILE A 155 -5.03 -12.88 1.76
CA ILE A 155 -4.04 -12.62 2.81
C ILE A 155 -4.14 -13.66 3.93
N HIS A 156 -5.35 -14.14 4.25
CA HIS A 156 -5.58 -14.94 5.44
C HIS A 156 -4.87 -16.30 5.41
N THR A 157 -4.99 -17.00 4.28
CA THR A 157 -4.55 -18.37 4.03
C THR A 157 -3.25 -18.47 3.24
N SER A 158 -2.73 -17.33 2.76
CA SER A 158 -1.43 -17.27 2.08
C SER A 158 -0.29 -17.66 3.02
N ARG A 159 0.75 -18.26 2.42
CA ARG A 159 2.03 -18.57 3.08
C ARG A 159 2.95 -17.36 3.12
N ILE A 160 2.70 -16.36 2.27
CA ILE A 160 3.52 -15.16 2.22
C ILE A 160 3.16 -14.33 3.45
N PRO A 161 4.13 -13.99 4.32
CA PRO A 161 3.88 -13.14 5.47
C PRO A 161 3.23 -11.82 5.03
N CYS A 162 2.36 -11.26 5.86
CA CYS A 162 1.81 -9.94 5.61
C CYS A 162 2.72 -8.84 6.19
N HIS A 163 2.84 -7.72 5.49
CA HIS A 163 3.27 -6.45 6.05
C HIS A 163 2.05 -5.72 6.63
N ILE A 164 2.21 -5.10 7.80
CA ILE A 164 1.16 -4.38 8.52
C ILE A 164 1.58 -2.91 8.62
N PRO A 165 1.18 -2.04 7.67
CA PRO A 165 1.49 -0.62 7.72
C PRO A 165 0.76 0.09 8.86
N PRO A 166 1.18 1.31 9.24
CA PRO A 166 0.48 2.13 10.25
C PRO A 166 -0.99 2.41 9.92
N CYS A 167 -1.34 2.48 8.63
CA CYS A 167 -2.72 2.67 8.18
C CYS A 167 -3.61 1.42 8.37
N GLY A 168 -3.02 0.24 8.63
CA GLY A 168 -3.73 -1.02 8.87
C GLY A 168 -4.09 -1.81 7.61
N HIS A 169 -3.86 -1.28 6.41
CA HIS A 169 -4.13 -1.97 5.14
C HIS A 169 -3.07 -3.03 4.84
N LEU A 170 -3.44 -4.31 4.95
CA LEU A 170 -2.52 -5.42 4.82
C LEU A 170 -2.02 -5.61 3.38
N LEU A 171 -0.74 -5.94 3.26
CA LEU A 171 -0.06 -6.27 2.00
C LEU A 171 0.69 -7.58 2.18
N HIS A 172 0.83 -8.42 1.16
CA HIS A 172 1.87 -9.46 1.21
C HIS A 172 3.24 -8.80 1.29
N ARG A 173 4.16 -9.40 2.04
CA ARG A 173 5.52 -8.87 2.23
C ARG A 173 6.25 -8.67 0.91
N THR A 174 6.10 -9.60 -0.02
CA THR A 174 6.66 -9.52 -1.38
C THR A 174 6.08 -8.35 -2.16
N CYS A 175 4.77 -8.12 -2.09
CA CYS A 175 4.11 -6.98 -2.73
C CYS A 175 4.57 -5.64 -2.16
N PHE A 176 4.69 -5.55 -0.82
CA PHE A 176 5.25 -4.37 -0.16
C PHE A 176 6.69 -4.09 -0.62
N GLU A 177 7.54 -5.11 -0.68
CA GLU A 177 8.93 -4.95 -1.14
C GLU A 177 9.01 -4.55 -2.62
N GLN A 178 8.11 -5.06 -3.47
CA GLN A 178 8.02 -4.65 -4.87
C GLN A 178 7.61 -3.18 -5.02
N LEU A 179 6.64 -2.71 -4.23
CA LEU A 179 6.25 -1.30 -4.20
C LEU A 179 7.45 -0.42 -3.85
N LEU A 180 8.19 -0.76 -2.79
CA LEU A 180 9.37 0.02 -2.39
C LEU A 180 10.47 0.01 -3.45
N LYS A 181 10.73 -1.12 -4.10
CA LYS A 181 11.71 -1.21 -5.21
C LYS A 181 11.31 -0.34 -6.41
N ALA A 182 10.01 -0.14 -6.63
CA ALA A 182 9.49 0.76 -7.65
C ALA A 182 9.45 2.24 -7.21
N GLY A 183 9.92 2.56 -6.00
CA GLY A 183 9.87 3.92 -5.44
C GLY A 183 8.50 4.31 -4.87
N LEU A 184 7.55 3.37 -4.79
CA LEU A 184 6.20 3.61 -4.29
C LEU A 184 6.14 3.30 -2.79
N TYR A 185 6.24 4.35 -1.96
CA TYR A 185 6.16 4.22 -0.50
C TYR A 185 4.76 4.46 0.07
N ALA A 186 3.78 4.85 -0.75
CA ALA A 186 2.41 5.16 -0.34
C ALA A 186 1.48 3.94 -0.47
N CYS A 187 0.53 3.83 0.45
CA CYS A 187 -0.45 2.75 0.46
C CYS A 187 -1.39 2.84 -0.77
N PRO A 188 -1.56 1.76 -1.56
CA PRO A 188 -2.46 1.78 -2.71
C PRO A 188 -3.93 2.10 -2.37
N ILE A 189 -4.34 1.85 -1.13
CA ILE A 189 -5.74 2.03 -0.68
C ILE A 189 -5.99 3.45 -0.17
N CYS A 190 -5.07 4.01 0.63
CA CYS A 190 -5.31 5.26 1.37
C CYS A 190 -4.20 6.31 1.22
N GLN A 191 -3.13 6.01 0.47
CA GLN A 191 -2.00 6.90 0.20
C GLN A 191 -1.14 7.30 1.42
N THR A 192 -1.45 6.81 2.63
CA THR A 192 -0.55 6.92 3.80
C THR A 192 0.74 6.15 3.57
N SER A 193 1.86 6.65 4.10
CA SER A 193 3.18 6.01 4.03
C SER A 193 3.17 4.59 4.61
N LEU A 194 3.81 3.65 3.92
CA LEU A 194 3.81 2.22 4.26
C LEU A 194 4.86 1.82 5.32
N MET A 195 5.79 2.72 5.63
CA MET A 195 6.89 2.51 6.59
C MET A 195 7.30 3.81 7.27
N ASN A 196 8.24 3.75 8.20
CA ASN A 196 8.84 4.95 8.78
C ASN A 196 9.65 5.70 7.72
N MET A 197 9.27 6.95 7.45
CA MET A 197 9.87 7.82 6.44
C MET A 197 10.77 8.91 7.04
N GLU A 198 11.06 8.88 8.35
CA GLU A 198 11.81 9.94 9.06
C GLU A 198 13.15 10.28 8.37
N GLN A 199 13.91 9.28 7.93
CA GLN A 199 15.18 9.51 7.24
C GLN A 199 14.98 10.19 5.87
N LEU A 200 13.94 9.81 5.13
CA LEU A 200 13.62 10.47 3.86
C LEU A 200 13.18 11.92 4.07
N TRP A 201 12.38 12.18 5.09
CA TRP A 201 11.95 13.54 5.43
C TRP A 201 13.11 14.43 5.87
N LYS A 202 14.09 13.89 6.61
CA LYS A 202 15.34 14.61 6.93
C LYS A 202 16.15 14.96 5.69
N TYR A 203 16.19 14.07 4.70
CA TYR A 203 16.81 14.38 3.40
C TYR A 203 16.07 15.53 2.70
N TRP A 204 14.73 15.51 2.67
CA TRP A 204 13.94 16.59 2.05
C TRP A 204 14.08 17.92 2.79
N ASP A 205 14.22 17.90 4.12
CA ASP A 205 14.53 19.09 4.91
C ASP A 205 15.84 19.75 4.44
N SER A 206 16.89 18.94 4.24
CA SER A 206 18.19 19.42 3.74
C SER A 206 18.09 19.98 2.32
N GLU A 207 17.29 19.35 1.45
CA GLU A 207 17.09 19.83 0.07
C GLU A 207 16.33 21.16 0.04
N VAL A 208 15.34 21.35 0.92
CA VAL A 208 14.62 22.62 1.06
C VAL A 208 15.56 23.74 1.54
N GLU A 209 16.46 23.44 2.48
CA GLU A 209 17.43 24.41 2.98
C GLU A 209 18.51 24.78 1.95
N SER A 210 18.95 23.81 1.14
CA SER A 210 19.99 24.02 0.11
C SER A 210 19.47 24.73 -1.14
N THR A 211 18.15 24.77 -1.36
CA THR A 211 17.52 25.35 -2.56
C THR A 211 16.52 26.47 -2.22
N PRO A 212 16.98 27.59 -1.63
CA PRO A 212 16.08 28.66 -1.22
C PRO A 212 15.25 29.20 -2.39
N MET A 213 13.95 29.36 -2.17
CA MET A 213 13.02 29.88 -3.18
C MET A 213 13.37 31.33 -3.59
N PRO A 214 13.20 31.70 -4.88
CA PRO A 214 13.39 33.07 -5.34
C PRO A 214 12.54 34.08 -4.54
N PRO A 215 12.99 35.35 -4.43
CA PRO A 215 12.30 36.38 -3.64
C PRO A 215 10.81 36.53 -3.97
N GLU A 216 10.43 36.35 -5.24
CA GLU A 216 9.06 36.46 -5.75
C GLU A 216 8.14 35.40 -5.15
N TYR A 217 8.68 34.23 -4.80
CA TYR A 217 7.97 33.09 -4.23
C TYR A 217 8.24 32.87 -2.74
N SER A 218 9.18 33.62 -2.15
CA SER A 218 9.60 33.46 -0.74
C SER A 218 8.47 33.63 0.30
N ASN A 219 7.43 34.39 -0.05
CA ASN A 219 6.25 34.67 0.79
C ASN A 219 4.96 34.04 0.23
N CYS A 220 5.10 33.05 -0.65
CA CYS A 220 3.99 32.28 -1.17
C CYS A 220 3.64 31.13 -0.24
N TYR A 221 2.35 30.88 -0.05
CA TYR A 221 1.80 29.84 0.80
C TYR A 221 0.78 28.99 0.03
N VAL A 222 0.72 27.72 0.41
CA VAL A 222 -0.23 26.75 -0.13
C VAL A 222 -0.93 26.02 1.00
N GLU A 223 -2.21 25.74 0.80
CA GLU A 223 -2.97 24.84 1.67
C GLU A 223 -2.72 23.41 1.23
N ILE A 224 -2.38 22.55 2.18
CA ILE A 224 -2.07 21.14 1.94
C ILE A 224 -2.90 20.23 2.84
N LEU A 225 -3.20 19.03 2.36
CA LEU A 225 -3.69 17.90 3.15
C LEU A 225 -2.54 16.89 3.29
N CYS A 226 -2.23 16.53 4.53
CA CYS A 226 -1.22 15.51 4.81
C CYS A 226 -1.83 14.10 4.72
N LYS A 227 -1.29 13.24 3.84
CA LYS A 227 -1.74 11.85 3.64
C LYS A 227 -1.38 10.93 4.81
N ASP A 228 -0.46 11.36 5.69
CA ASP A 228 -0.06 10.58 6.86
C ASP A 228 -0.89 10.93 8.11
N CYS A 229 -1.04 12.21 8.45
CA CYS A 229 -1.78 12.63 9.64
C CYS A 229 -3.22 13.10 9.37
N HIS A 230 -3.62 13.20 8.10
CA HIS A 230 -4.95 13.60 7.65
C HIS A 230 -5.41 14.98 8.14
N LYS A 231 -4.46 15.86 8.45
CA LYS A 231 -4.72 17.26 8.84
C LYS A 231 -4.37 18.20 7.70
N GLU A 232 -5.15 19.27 7.59
CA GLU A 232 -4.86 20.39 6.69
C GLU A 232 -3.92 21.39 7.35
N SER A 233 -3.06 22.04 6.55
CA SER A 233 -2.18 23.10 7.04
C SER A 233 -1.77 24.07 5.93
N SER A 234 -1.59 25.34 6.29
CA SER A 234 -1.04 26.39 5.43
C SER A 234 0.48 26.43 5.57
N VAL A 235 1.21 26.17 4.48
CA VAL A 235 2.69 26.04 4.50
C VAL A 235 3.34 26.87 3.41
N LYS A 236 4.62 27.22 3.59
CA LYS A 236 5.36 27.95 2.56
C LYS A 236 5.46 27.10 1.29
N PHE A 237 5.25 27.73 0.15
CA PHE A 237 5.44 27.11 -1.15
C PHE A 237 6.93 26.85 -1.37
N HIS A 238 7.26 25.62 -1.73
CA HIS A 238 8.60 25.20 -2.11
C HIS A 238 8.52 24.18 -3.24
N VAL A 239 9.45 24.24 -4.20
CA VAL A 239 9.43 23.33 -5.38
C VAL A 239 9.77 21.88 -5.02
N VAL A 240 10.62 21.66 -4.02
CA VAL A 240 11.00 20.31 -3.54
C VAL A 240 9.82 19.56 -2.89
N GLY A 241 8.98 20.25 -2.11
CA GLY A 241 7.85 19.61 -1.44
C GLY A 241 7.28 20.42 -0.30
N PHE A 242 6.12 19.98 0.21
CA PHE A 242 5.39 20.67 1.26
C PHE A 242 5.44 19.89 2.57
N LYS A 243 6.14 20.44 3.56
CA LYS A 243 6.28 19.83 4.89
C LYS A 243 5.03 20.10 5.73
N CYS A 244 4.37 19.04 6.18
CA CYS A 244 3.26 19.15 7.12
C CYS A 244 3.72 19.72 8.46
N THR A 245 3.04 20.76 8.95
CA THR A 245 3.37 21.40 10.25
C THR A 245 2.97 20.57 11.47
N HIS A 246 2.10 19.57 11.29
CA HIS A 246 1.61 18.73 12.39
C HIS A 246 2.46 17.50 12.67
N CYS A 247 3.01 16.86 11.64
CA CYS A 247 3.78 15.62 11.78
C CYS A 247 5.14 15.63 11.08
N GLY A 248 5.48 16.70 10.36
CA GLY A 248 6.75 16.81 9.63
C GLY A 248 6.86 15.97 8.36
N SER A 249 5.80 15.24 7.98
CA SER A 249 5.79 14.46 6.74
C SER A 249 5.72 15.34 5.51
N TYR A 250 6.38 14.93 4.44
CA TYR A 250 6.23 15.50 3.10
C TYR A 250 5.27 14.71 2.20
N ASN A 251 4.66 13.62 2.69
CA ASN A 251 3.60 12.91 2.00
C ASN A 251 2.30 13.71 2.04
N THR A 252 2.23 14.77 1.23
CA THR A 252 1.16 15.77 1.25
C THR A 252 0.63 16.00 -0.16
N CYS A 253 -0.60 16.48 -0.27
CA CYS A 253 -1.16 16.97 -1.52
C CYS A 253 -1.68 18.40 -1.33
N ARG A 254 -1.69 19.19 -2.41
CA ARG A 254 -2.29 20.52 -2.37
C ARG A 254 -3.81 20.41 -2.32
N VAL A 255 -4.43 21.17 -1.43
CA VAL A 255 -5.86 21.43 -1.47
C VAL A 255 -6.11 22.44 -2.60
N LYS A 256 -7.28 22.37 -3.27
CA LYS A 256 -7.62 23.27 -4.39
C LYS A 256 -7.45 24.74 -3.97
N GLY A 257 -6.78 25.54 -4.81
CA GLY A 257 -6.65 26.97 -4.61
C GLY A 257 -5.36 27.57 -5.19
N PRO A 258 -5.37 28.89 -5.50
CA PRO A 258 -4.17 29.58 -5.96
C PRO A 258 -3.11 29.64 -4.85
N ILE A 259 -1.86 29.85 -5.24
CA ILE A 259 -0.80 30.18 -4.29
C ILE A 259 -1.13 31.54 -3.66
N THR A 260 -1.15 31.61 -2.33
CA THR A 260 -1.47 32.84 -1.60
C THR A 260 -0.18 33.61 -1.27
N VAL A 261 -0.11 34.89 -1.62
CA VAL A 261 1.05 35.73 -1.30
C VAL A 261 0.77 36.51 -0.02
N ARG A 262 1.43 36.14 1.10
CA ARG A 262 1.30 36.89 2.36
C ARG A 262 2.15 38.16 2.30
N GLY A 263 1.52 39.31 2.54
CA GLY A 263 2.18 40.62 2.61
C GLY A 263 1.97 41.55 1.41
N TYR A 264 1.41 41.08 0.28
CA TYR A 264 1.18 41.91 -0.92
C TYR A 264 -0.14 42.71 -0.91
N LEU A 265 -1.03 42.51 0.07
CA LEU A 265 -2.26 43.30 0.19
C LEU A 265 -1.97 44.80 0.35
N ARG A 266 -0.85 45.18 0.97
CA ARG A 266 -0.48 46.59 1.15
C ARG A 266 -0.01 47.26 -0.15
N THR A 267 0.49 46.50 -1.13
CA THR A 267 0.93 47.05 -2.41
C THR A 267 -0.23 47.13 -3.39
N ALA A 268 -1.12 46.13 -3.42
CA ALA A 268 -2.34 46.17 -4.24
C ALA A 268 -3.28 47.32 -3.81
N ILE A 269 -3.49 47.53 -2.51
CA ILE A 269 -4.25 48.67 -1.99
C ILE A 269 -3.55 49.99 -2.32
N ARG A 270 -2.22 50.07 -2.23
CA ARG A 270 -1.48 51.28 -2.65
C ARG A 270 -1.53 51.53 -4.15
N TYR A 271 -1.51 50.48 -4.97
CA TYR A 271 -1.65 50.58 -6.43
C TYR A 271 -3.06 51.02 -6.80
N PHE A 272 -4.08 50.44 -6.17
CA PHE A 272 -5.47 50.84 -6.35
C PHE A 272 -5.71 52.28 -5.88
N ALA A 273 -5.14 52.67 -4.72
CA ALA A 273 -5.22 54.06 -4.24
C ALA A 273 -4.47 55.05 -5.15
N ARG A 274 -3.31 54.68 -5.71
CA ARG A 274 -2.58 55.51 -6.69
C ARG A 274 -3.33 55.61 -8.02
N PHE A 275 -3.96 54.53 -8.47
CA PHE A 275 -4.80 54.49 -9.67
C PHE A 275 -6.06 55.35 -9.49
N CYS A 276 -6.76 55.24 -8.35
CA CYS A 276 -7.90 56.09 -8.02
C CYS A 276 -7.51 57.57 -7.92
N ASN A 277 -6.36 57.90 -7.30
CA ASN A 277 -5.88 59.28 -7.24
C ASN A 277 -5.46 59.83 -8.62
N SER A 278 -4.92 58.98 -9.49
CA SER A 278 -4.60 59.32 -10.88
C SER A 278 -5.87 59.56 -11.72
N LEU A 279 -6.92 58.76 -11.51
CA LEU A 279 -8.22 58.97 -12.15
C LEU A 279 -8.88 60.26 -11.65
N ILE A 280 -8.87 60.54 -10.33
CA ILE A 280 -9.43 61.79 -9.77
C ILE A 280 -8.70 63.02 -10.30
N SER A 281 -7.38 62.94 -10.51
CA SER A 281 -6.60 64.05 -11.08
C SER A 281 -6.86 64.24 -12.57
N VAL A 282 -7.05 63.17 -13.34
CA VAL A 282 -7.50 63.23 -14.73
C VAL A 282 -8.93 63.79 -14.83
N THR A 283 -9.85 63.37 -13.96
CA THR A 283 -11.23 63.90 -13.92
C THR A 283 -11.25 65.38 -13.55
N ARG A 284 -10.47 65.82 -12.54
CA ARG A 284 -10.32 67.26 -12.24
C ARG A 284 -9.71 68.04 -13.39
N TYR A 285 -8.70 67.50 -14.07
CA TYR A 285 -8.08 68.15 -15.23
C TYR A 285 -9.09 68.32 -16.37
N ILE A 286 -9.91 67.30 -16.65
CA ILE A 286 -10.97 67.36 -17.68
C ILE A 286 -12.05 68.39 -17.29
N TYR A 287 -12.55 68.38 -16.05
CA TYR A 287 -13.54 69.36 -15.58
C TYR A 287 -13.02 70.80 -15.53
N SER A 288 -11.72 70.99 -15.32
CA SER A 288 -11.11 72.34 -15.26
C SER A 288 -10.78 72.92 -16.64
N ASN A 289 -10.51 72.07 -17.63
CA ASN A 289 -10.08 72.50 -18.97
C ASN A 289 -11.17 72.37 -20.05
N PHE A 290 -12.28 71.69 -19.76
CA PHE A 290 -13.42 71.54 -20.67
C PHE A 290 -14.75 71.81 -19.94
N PRO A 291 -15.20 73.09 -19.81
CA PRO A 291 -16.41 73.46 -19.07
C PRO A 291 -17.74 73.05 -19.74
N MET A 292 -17.69 72.42 -20.92
CA MET A 292 -18.88 72.09 -21.73
C MET A 292 -19.44 70.68 -21.49
N LEU A 293 -19.00 69.98 -20.44
CA LEU A 293 -19.63 68.74 -19.98
C LEU A 293 -20.51 69.03 -18.75
N SER A 294 -21.43 70.00 -18.88
CA SER A 294 -22.52 70.20 -17.94
C SER A 294 -23.59 69.13 -18.15
N LEU A 295 -23.95 68.48 -17.05
CA LEU A 295 -24.97 67.44 -16.90
C LEU A 295 -26.25 67.67 -17.73
N GLY A 296 -26.67 66.62 -18.44
CA GLY A 296 -28.02 66.45 -18.95
C GLY A 296 -28.69 65.24 -18.29
N ASN A 297 -29.40 65.51 -17.18
CA ASN A 297 -30.53 64.78 -16.61
C ASN A 297 -30.32 63.37 -16.03
N GLY A 298 -30.01 63.37 -14.72
CA GLY A 298 -30.91 62.82 -13.70
C GLY A 298 -31.20 61.32 -13.71
N VAL A 299 -30.42 60.56 -12.95
CA VAL A 299 -30.92 59.45 -12.12
C VAL A 299 -30.10 59.42 -10.83
N GLU A 300 -30.70 59.83 -9.71
CA GLU A 300 -30.22 59.43 -8.39
C GLU A 300 -30.47 57.93 -8.25
N MET A 301 -29.42 57.14 -7.96
CA MET A 301 -29.59 55.76 -7.52
C MET A 301 -29.00 55.58 -6.12
N ASN A 302 -29.91 55.59 -5.16
CA ASN A 302 -29.72 55.08 -3.81
C ASN A 302 -29.45 53.55 -3.86
N MET A 303 -28.52 53.12 -3.01
CA MET A 303 -28.29 51.72 -2.67
C MET A 303 -29.50 51.15 -1.93
N GLU A 304 -30.15 50.11 -2.46
CA GLU A 304 -30.80 49.04 -1.68
C GLU A 304 -31.42 47.95 -2.59
N ASN A 305 -31.16 46.68 -2.23
CA ASN A 305 -31.90 45.44 -2.55
C ASN A 305 -31.60 44.60 -3.82
N MET A 306 -31.02 43.41 -3.55
CA MET A 306 -31.31 42.03 -4.03
C MET A 306 -32.26 41.87 -5.24
N SER A 307 -32.04 41.03 -6.27
CA SER A 307 -31.97 39.54 -6.24
C SER A 307 -31.76 38.95 -7.66
N LEU A 308 -31.11 37.79 -7.70
CA LEU A 308 -31.09 36.62 -8.62
C LEU A 308 -31.88 36.54 -9.97
N ASN A 309 -31.16 36.00 -10.97
CA ASN A 309 -31.46 34.90 -11.94
C ASN A 309 -31.54 35.15 -13.47
N ASP A 310 -30.57 34.49 -14.14
CA ASP A 310 -30.55 33.64 -15.34
C ASP A 310 -31.04 34.09 -16.74
N GLY A 311 -30.13 33.98 -17.73
CA GLY A 311 -30.43 33.85 -19.17
C GLY A 311 -29.28 34.23 -20.13
N GLN A 312 -28.48 33.25 -20.57
CA GLN A 312 -27.42 33.30 -21.62
C GLN A 312 -27.97 33.62 -23.05
N PRO A 313 -27.16 33.75 -24.16
CA PRO A 313 -25.68 33.60 -24.34
C PRO A 313 -24.98 34.72 -25.14
N GLY A 314 -23.63 34.81 -25.08
CA GLY A 314 -22.86 35.62 -26.04
C GLY A 314 -21.45 36.04 -25.62
N VAL A 315 -20.49 35.12 -25.81
CA VAL A 315 -19.02 35.28 -26.03
C VAL A 315 -18.34 36.64 -25.75
N SER A 316 -17.34 36.67 -24.87
CA SER A 316 -16.02 37.31 -25.14
C SER A 316 -14.96 37.09 -24.04
N ALA A 317 -13.72 36.83 -24.51
CA ALA A 317 -12.43 37.21 -23.92
C ALA A 317 -11.89 36.53 -22.63
N GLU A 318 -11.96 35.20 -22.51
CA GLU A 318 -11.17 34.43 -21.52
C GLU A 318 -10.35 33.25 -22.12
N ASP A 319 -10.32 33.09 -23.44
CA ASP A 319 -9.71 31.93 -24.11
C ASP A 319 -8.23 32.09 -24.52
N GLU A 320 -7.52 33.15 -24.12
CA GLU A 320 -6.12 33.40 -24.55
C GLU A 320 -5.06 33.38 -23.43
N ILE A 321 -5.31 32.69 -22.30
CA ILE A 321 -4.26 32.42 -21.28
C ILE A 321 -4.09 30.90 -21.08
N ASN A 322 -3.99 30.17 -22.18
CA ASN A 322 -3.72 28.73 -22.21
C ASN A 322 -2.47 28.33 -23.03
N GLU A 323 -1.56 29.26 -23.32
CA GLU A 323 -0.30 28.96 -24.02
C GLU A 323 0.96 29.26 -23.17
N GLY A 324 0.99 28.67 -21.98
CA GLY A 324 2.18 28.62 -21.12
C GLY A 324 2.58 27.18 -20.79
N ARG A 325 2.63 26.28 -21.79
CA ARG A 325 3.19 24.93 -21.65
C ARG A 325 4.70 25.01 -21.38
N LEU A 326 5.09 25.11 -20.11
CA LEU A 326 6.41 24.67 -19.68
C LEU A 326 6.35 23.17 -19.36
N LEU A 327 6.99 22.41 -20.25
CA LEU A 327 7.24 20.98 -20.17
C LEU A 327 8.13 20.68 -18.94
N PHE A 328 7.55 20.13 -17.88
CA PHE A 328 8.27 19.29 -16.91
C PHE A 328 7.47 18.00 -16.75
N PRO A 329 7.82 16.94 -17.50
CA PRO A 329 7.21 15.64 -17.31
C PRO A 329 7.88 14.93 -16.12
N TYR A 330 7.07 14.21 -15.35
CA TYR A 330 7.41 13.31 -14.24
C TYR A 330 7.76 13.95 -12.88
N PHE A 331 7.21 13.34 -11.83
CA PHE A 331 7.21 13.68 -10.40
C PHE A 331 6.07 14.59 -9.91
N ILE A 332 4.88 13.99 -9.82
CA ILE A 332 3.89 14.36 -8.80
C ILE A 332 3.62 13.09 -7.99
N THR A 333 4.01 13.13 -6.71
CA THR A 333 3.87 12.12 -5.66
C THR A 333 2.47 12.03 -5.05
#